data_AF-A0A3B3ZDY4-F1
#
_entry.id   AF-A0A3B3ZDY4-F1
#
_cell.length_a   1.000
_cell.length_b   1.000
_cell.length_c   1.000
_cell.angle_alpha   90.00
_cell.angle_beta   90.00
_cell.angle_gamma   90.00
#
_symmetry.space_group_name_H-M   'P 1'
#
loop_
_entity.id
_entity.type
_entity.pdbx_description
1 polymer ?
#
loop_
_entity_poly.entity_id
_entity_poly.type
_entity_poly.pdbx_seq_one_letter_code
_entity_poly.pdbx_strand_id
1 'polypeptide(L)'
;LAFGIGMHHAGLHERDRKTVEELFVNCKIQVLIATSTLAWGVNFPAHLVVVKGTEFYDGKSRRYVDYPITDVLQMMGRAGRPQFDDQGKAVILVHDIKKDFYKKFLYEPFPVESSLLSVLSDHLNAEIAAGTISSKQDAMDYITWTYFFRRLVMNPSYYSLEDISHDSINKYLSSLVERSLRDLECSYCIEIQEDDRTIEPMTYGRISSYYYLKHQTIRMFKERLRAELPIEELLSVLTDAEEYAELPVRHNEDQLNSVLAQQLPLQVNPHSFDSAHTKTHLLLQAHFSRAPLPCSDYGTDTKTVLDNAIRICQAMLDVCAHEGWLVASLSVCQLVQMLVQGRWLHDSSLLTLPHVEKQHLYLFRKWSNKKSPSDKGGYTGPVEGIPELMAVCGGRESVFASVLEQEFNHSQISQAWSFLSHLPVLELSMSVKGWWEGDKQQTERPLSAVRVNLRDDSSWCEVHADQEYVLQVSLRRINAGQQRVSKRSKAQAPRFPKAKDEGWFLVLGEVERRELLAVKRVGYVRNHTVASVAFYTPETTGKYIYTLYVMSDSYLGLDQQYDIHLNVTPPSISAQVNTEVSDSISDLSVS
;
A
#
# COMPACT_ATOMS: atom_id res chain seq x y z
N LEU A 1 16.69 -24.19 -26.43
CA LEU A 1 17.48 -23.45 -27.43
C LEU A 1 18.29 -24.35 -28.36
N ALA A 2 19.06 -25.32 -27.85
CA ALA A 2 19.89 -26.23 -28.68
C ALA A 2 19.14 -26.99 -29.80
N PHE A 3 17.82 -27.18 -29.66
CA PHE A 3 16.96 -27.83 -30.66
C PHE A 3 16.13 -26.82 -31.50
N GLY A 4 16.42 -25.52 -31.45
CA GLY A 4 15.68 -24.50 -32.20
C GLY A 4 14.31 -24.13 -31.62
N ILE A 5 14.03 -24.55 -30.37
CA ILE A 5 12.77 -24.27 -29.65
C ILE A 5 13.06 -23.43 -28.39
N GLY A 6 12.31 -22.33 -28.23
CA GLY A 6 12.29 -21.46 -27.05
C GLY A 6 10.95 -21.52 -26.31
N MET A 7 10.96 -21.16 -25.03
CA MET A 7 9.77 -21.04 -24.20
C MET A 7 9.69 -19.64 -23.60
N HIS A 8 8.48 -19.08 -23.48
CA HIS A 8 8.25 -17.76 -22.89
C HIS A 8 7.01 -17.78 -22.00
N HIS A 9 7.20 -17.44 -20.72
CA HIS A 9 6.10 -17.27 -19.76
C HIS A 9 6.51 -16.28 -18.66
N ALA A 10 5.54 -15.76 -17.92
CA ALA A 10 5.75 -14.75 -16.88
C ALA A 10 6.70 -15.21 -15.75
N GLY A 11 6.78 -16.52 -15.51
CA GLY A 11 7.65 -17.13 -14.49
C GLY A 11 9.14 -17.14 -14.85
N LEU A 12 9.53 -16.88 -16.10
CA LEU A 12 10.94 -16.81 -16.50
C LEU A 12 11.61 -15.52 -16.00
N HIS A 13 12.89 -15.62 -15.63
CA HIS A 13 13.69 -14.43 -15.33
C HIS A 13 13.73 -13.48 -16.53
N GLU A 14 13.77 -12.18 -16.26
CA GLU A 14 13.78 -11.15 -17.32
C GLU A 14 14.94 -11.33 -18.31
N ARG A 15 16.12 -11.76 -17.81
CA ARG A 15 17.29 -12.07 -18.66
C ARG A 15 17.02 -13.23 -19.62
N ASP A 16 16.38 -14.28 -19.12
CA ASP A 16 16.06 -15.47 -19.92
C ASP A 16 14.97 -15.15 -20.93
N ARG A 17 13.95 -14.38 -20.53
CA ARG A 17 12.95 -13.84 -21.46
C ARG A 17 13.65 -13.08 -22.58
N LYS A 18 14.38 -12.00 -22.28
CA LYS A 18 15.11 -11.20 -23.29
C LYS A 18 15.99 -12.04 -24.22
N THR A 19 16.68 -13.04 -23.67
CA THR A 19 17.52 -13.93 -24.47
C THR A 19 16.69 -14.77 -25.45
N VAL A 20 15.58 -15.36 -25.00
CA VAL A 20 14.67 -16.10 -25.89
C VAL A 20 14.05 -15.18 -26.93
N GLU A 21 13.68 -13.95 -26.56
CA GLU A 21 13.14 -12.93 -27.46
C GLU A 21 14.13 -12.57 -28.57
N GLU A 22 15.37 -12.25 -28.21
CA GLU A 22 16.44 -11.92 -29.15
C GLU A 22 16.77 -13.09 -30.07
N LEU A 23 16.80 -14.31 -29.54
CA LEU A 23 17.08 -15.50 -30.35
C LEU A 23 15.96 -15.79 -31.35
N PHE A 24 14.69 -15.52 -31.00
CA PHE A 24 13.56 -15.68 -31.91
C PHE A 24 13.55 -14.60 -32.98
N VAL A 25 13.70 -13.32 -32.60
CA VAL A 25 13.70 -12.19 -33.55
C VAL A 25 14.85 -12.29 -34.55
N ASN A 26 16.02 -12.77 -34.12
CA ASN A 26 17.18 -12.97 -35.00
C ASN A 26 17.16 -14.33 -35.74
N CYS A 27 16.03 -15.04 -35.73
CA CYS A 27 15.85 -16.34 -36.38
C CYS A 27 16.90 -17.40 -36.00
N LYS A 28 17.44 -17.33 -34.77
CA LYS A 28 18.34 -18.37 -34.22
C LYS A 28 17.57 -19.56 -33.68
N ILE A 29 16.31 -19.34 -33.32
CA ILE A 29 15.33 -20.38 -33.05
C ILE A 29 14.12 -20.21 -33.96
N GLN A 30 13.52 -21.33 -34.35
CA GLN A 30 12.42 -21.36 -35.31
C GLN A 30 11.05 -21.43 -34.61
N VAL A 31 10.99 -22.01 -33.42
CA VAL A 31 9.74 -22.21 -32.68
C VAL A 31 9.82 -21.53 -31.31
N LEU A 32 8.78 -20.77 -30.98
CA LEU A 32 8.59 -20.17 -29.67
C LEU A 32 7.25 -20.64 -29.10
N ILE A 33 7.30 -21.25 -27.91
CA ILE A 33 6.10 -21.66 -27.16
C ILE A 33 5.86 -20.61 -26.08
N ALA A 34 4.70 -19.96 -26.11
CA ALA A 34 4.35 -18.90 -25.17
C ALA A 34 3.03 -19.16 -24.44
N THR A 35 2.91 -18.66 -23.20
CA THR A 35 1.62 -18.61 -22.48
C THR A 35 0.70 -17.54 -23.05
N SER A 36 -0.61 -17.64 -22.81
CA SER A 36 -1.63 -16.71 -23.33
C SER A 36 -1.37 -15.24 -22.97
N THR A 37 -0.71 -14.99 -21.83
CA THR A 37 -0.30 -13.66 -21.37
C THR A 37 0.58 -12.90 -22.37
N LEU A 38 1.23 -13.61 -23.29
CA LEU A 38 2.09 -13.02 -24.31
C LEU A 38 1.31 -12.39 -25.47
N ALA A 39 0.00 -12.64 -25.57
CA ALA A 39 -0.87 -11.98 -26.54
C ALA A 39 -0.67 -10.44 -26.50
N TRP A 40 -0.43 -9.91 -25.31
CA TRP A 40 -0.17 -8.51 -25.04
C TRP A 40 1.30 -8.27 -24.68
N GLY A 41 1.91 -7.22 -25.22
CA GLY A 41 3.16 -6.67 -24.67
C GLY A 41 4.48 -7.11 -25.29
N VAL A 42 4.54 -8.00 -26.28
CA VAL A 42 5.78 -8.27 -27.02
C VAL A 42 5.55 -8.42 -28.51
N ASN A 43 6.45 -7.85 -29.31
CA ASN A 43 6.32 -7.83 -30.76
C ASN A 43 7.22 -8.90 -31.42
N PHE A 44 6.75 -10.15 -31.45
CA PHE A 44 7.42 -11.21 -32.21
C PHE A 44 6.84 -11.33 -33.62
N PRO A 45 7.66 -11.17 -34.67
CA PRO A 45 7.24 -11.54 -36.02
C PRO A 45 7.25 -13.07 -36.11
N ALA A 46 6.09 -13.69 -36.34
CA ALA A 46 6.01 -15.10 -36.63
C ALA A 46 5.25 -15.30 -37.94
N HIS A 47 5.78 -16.09 -38.88
CA HIS A 47 5.06 -16.43 -40.11
C HIS A 47 3.79 -17.24 -39.81
N LEU A 48 3.89 -18.16 -38.84
CA LEU A 48 2.81 -19.05 -38.40
C LEU A 48 2.58 -18.87 -36.90
N VAL A 49 1.31 -18.63 -36.52
CA VAL A 49 0.86 -18.71 -35.13
C VAL A 49 -0.08 -19.90 -34.96
N VAL A 50 0.16 -20.71 -33.93
CA VAL A 50 -0.74 -21.80 -33.55
C VAL A 50 -1.30 -21.52 -32.16
N VAL A 51 -2.62 -21.29 -32.08
CA VAL A 51 -3.34 -21.17 -30.82
C VAL A 51 -3.81 -22.56 -30.42
N LYS A 52 -3.12 -23.17 -29.46
CA LYS A 52 -3.40 -24.54 -28.99
C LYS A 52 -4.36 -24.48 -27.80
N GLY A 53 -5.65 -24.66 -28.07
CA GLY A 53 -6.71 -24.59 -27.07
C GLY A 53 -7.19 -23.16 -26.86
N THR A 54 -8.50 -22.98 -26.70
CA THR A 54 -9.14 -21.66 -26.56
C THR A 54 -9.80 -21.46 -25.19
N GLU A 55 -9.41 -22.27 -24.22
CA GLU A 55 -9.95 -22.27 -22.87
C GLU A 55 -8.82 -22.25 -21.84
N PHE A 56 -9.09 -21.68 -20.68
CA PHE A 56 -8.23 -21.76 -19.51
C PHE A 56 -9.04 -22.18 -18.30
N TYR A 57 -8.40 -22.79 -17.32
CA TYR A 57 -9.06 -23.18 -16.08
C TYR A 57 -9.22 -21.95 -15.18
N ASP A 58 -10.47 -21.55 -14.91
CA ASP A 58 -10.78 -20.54 -13.91
C ASP A 58 -10.94 -21.19 -12.53
N GLY A 59 -10.05 -20.84 -11.62
CA GLY A 59 -10.08 -21.34 -10.24
C GLY A 59 -11.33 -20.94 -9.47
N LYS A 60 -11.89 -19.75 -9.75
CA LYS A 60 -13.06 -19.22 -9.05
C LYS A 60 -14.30 -20.05 -9.34
N SER A 61 -14.57 -20.27 -10.62
CA SER A 61 -15.72 -21.06 -11.06
C SER A 61 -15.43 -22.57 -11.16
N ARG A 62 -14.18 -22.99 -10.86
CA ARG A 62 -13.69 -24.39 -10.91
C ARG A 62 -14.01 -25.10 -12.23
N ARG A 63 -13.95 -24.36 -13.34
CA ARG A 63 -14.26 -24.86 -14.68
C ARG A 63 -13.37 -24.23 -15.73
N TYR A 64 -13.32 -24.85 -16.90
CA TYR A 64 -12.72 -24.23 -18.07
C TYR A 64 -13.63 -23.13 -18.60
N VAL A 65 -13.04 -21.96 -18.82
CA VAL A 65 -13.70 -20.78 -19.36
C VAL A 65 -12.99 -20.40 -20.66
N ASP A 66 -13.75 -19.95 -21.64
CA ASP A 66 -13.20 -19.50 -22.91
C ASP A 66 -12.30 -18.27 -22.73
N TYR A 67 -11.23 -18.21 -23.51
CA TYR A 67 -10.49 -16.97 -23.65
C TYR A 67 -11.40 -15.88 -24.25
N PRO A 68 -11.28 -14.63 -23.78
CA PRO A 68 -11.85 -13.49 -24.48
C PRO A 68 -11.42 -13.53 -25.95
N ILE A 69 -12.38 -13.34 -26.87
CA ILE A 69 -12.08 -13.37 -28.32
C ILE A 69 -11.00 -12.35 -28.69
N THR A 70 -10.95 -11.22 -27.98
CA THR A 70 -9.92 -10.18 -28.13
C THR A 70 -8.53 -10.74 -27.90
N ASP A 71 -8.33 -11.61 -26.92
CA ASP A 71 -7.03 -12.23 -26.66
C ASP A 71 -6.66 -13.20 -27.78
N VAL A 72 -7.62 -13.99 -28.27
CA VAL A 72 -7.40 -14.89 -29.42
C VAL A 72 -7.07 -14.10 -30.69
N LEU A 73 -7.76 -12.98 -30.93
CA LEU A 73 -7.47 -12.06 -32.04
C LEU A 73 -6.07 -11.44 -31.91
N GLN A 74 -5.65 -11.07 -30.70
CA GLN A 74 -4.29 -10.57 -30.46
C GLN A 74 -3.22 -11.64 -30.68
N MET A 75 -3.46 -12.88 -30.23
CA MET A 75 -2.56 -14.01 -30.51
C MET A 75 -2.43 -14.23 -32.02
N MET A 76 -3.56 -14.30 -32.73
CA MET A 76 -3.59 -14.45 -34.18
C MET A 76 -2.90 -13.29 -34.90
N GLY A 77 -3.08 -12.05 -34.43
CA GLY A 77 -2.48 -10.85 -35.01
C GLY A 77 -0.94 -10.81 -34.98
N ARG A 78 -0.29 -11.77 -34.32
CA ARG A 78 1.16 -11.98 -34.39
C ARG A 78 1.62 -12.70 -35.66
N ALA A 79 0.68 -13.26 -36.43
CA ALA A 79 0.97 -13.98 -37.66
C ALA A 79 1.20 -13.03 -38.85
N GLY A 80 2.38 -13.11 -39.45
CA GLY A 80 2.82 -12.34 -40.61
C GLY A 80 3.20 -10.90 -40.27
N ARG A 81 4.18 -10.35 -41.02
CA ARG A 81 4.47 -8.92 -41.01
C ARG A 81 4.68 -8.37 -42.42
N PRO A 82 4.08 -7.21 -42.77
CA PRO A 82 4.20 -6.63 -44.11
C PRO A 82 5.62 -6.39 -44.63
N GLN A 83 6.62 -6.29 -43.74
CA GLN A 83 8.03 -6.08 -44.12
C GLN A 83 8.85 -7.37 -44.26
N PHE A 84 8.35 -8.49 -43.74
CA PHE A 84 9.10 -9.75 -43.63
C PHE A 84 8.43 -10.93 -44.35
N ASP A 85 7.10 -10.89 -44.49
CA ASP A 85 6.30 -11.97 -45.07
C ASP A 85 5.25 -11.42 -46.05
N ASP A 86 5.03 -12.13 -47.15
CA ASP A 86 3.93 -11.84 -48.09
C ASP A 86 2.55 -12.31 -47.56
N GLN A 87 2.56 -13.24 -46.61
CA GLN A 87 1.36 -13.83 -46.00
C GLN A 87 1.64 -14.24 -44.55
N GLY A 88 0.66 -14.03 -43.68
CA GLY A 88 0.63 -14.58 -42.31
C GLY A 88 -0.35 -15.74 -42.22
N LYS A 89 0.02 -16.81 -41.53
CA LYS A 89 -0.86 -17.97 -41.29
C LYS A 89 -1.17 -18.12 -39.82
N ALA A 90 -2.44 -18.33 -39.49
CA ALA A 90 -2.86 -18.63 -38.13
C ALA A 90 -3.71 -19.89 -38.11
N VAL A 91 -3.42 -20.76 -37.13
CA VAL A 91 -4.15 -22.01 -36.90
C VAL A 91 -4.70 -21.99 -35.49
N ILE A 92 -6.02 -22.03 -35.36
CA ILE A 92 -6.71 -22.06 -34.06
C ILE A 92 -7.22 -23.48 -33.84
N LEU A 93 -6.69 -24.14 -32.82
CA LEU A 93 -7.12 -25.47 -32.40
C LEU A 93 -8.19 -25.31 -31.33
N VAL A 94 -9.44 -25.58 -31.71
CA VAL A 94 -10.63 -25.36 -30.88
C VAL A 94 -11.52 -26.60 -30.87
N HIS A 95 -12.33 -26.75 -29.82
CA HIS A 95 -13.38 -27.76 -29.77
C HIS A 95 -14.39 -27.57 -30.91
N ASP A 96 -14.82 -28.67 -31.55
CA ASP A 96 -15.62 -28.63 -32.79
C ASP A 96 -16.90 -27.79 -32.65
N ILE A 97 -17.59 -27.91 -31.51
CA ILE A 97 -18.81 -27.14 -31.18
C ILE A 97 -18.59 -25.61 -31.25
N LYS A 98 -17.38 -25.11 -30.98
CA LYS A 98 -17.06 -23.67 -30.96
C LYS A 98 -16.45 -23.17 -32.27
N LYS A 99 -16.23 -24.05 -33.25
CA LYS A 99 -15.59 -23.72 -34.52
C LYS A 99 -16.33 -22.62 -35.27
N ASP A 100 -17.66 -22.72 -35.37
CA ASP A 100 -18.47 -21.74 -36.09
C ASP A 100 -18.53 -20.39 -35.37
N PHE A 101 -18.47 -20.38 -34.03
CA PHE A 101 -18.35 -19.15 -33.24
C PHE A 101 -17.07 -18.39 -33.60
N TYR A 102 -15.91 -19.05 -33.55
CA TYR A 102 -14.65 -18.42 -33.92
C TYR A 102 -14.64 -18.03 -35.41
N LYS A 103 -15.11 -18.91 -36.29
CA LYS A 103 -15.19 -18.60 -37.73
C LYS A 103 -15.98 -17.32 -37.98
N LYS A 104 -17.13 -17.13 -37.32
CA LYS A 104 -17.93 -15.92 -37.47
C LYS A 104 -17.16 -14.66 -37.05
N PHE A 105 -16.60 -14.64 -35.83
CA PHE A 105 -15.95 -13.45 -35.27
C PHE A 105 -14.52 -13.19 -35.78
N LEU A 106 -13.95 -14.10 -36.58
CA LEU A 106 -12.72 -13.86 -37.32
C LEU A 106 -12.97 -13.06 -38.62
N TYR A 107 -14.17 -13.16 -39.19
CA TYR A 107 -14.52 -12.50 -40.45
C TYR A 107 -15.52 -11.35 -40.27
N GLU A 108 -16.24 -11.30 -39.15
CA GLU A 108 -17.16 -10.23 -38.78
C GLU A 108 -16.64 -9.46 -37.55
N PRO A 109 -16.83 -8.13 -37.49
CA PRO A 109 -16.46 -7.35 -36.31
C PRO A 109 -17.16 -7.84 -35.03
N PHE A 110 -16.42 -7.90 -33.92
CA PHE A 110 -16.98 -8.32 -32.64
C PHE A 110 -17.83 -7.20 -32.00
N PRO A 111 -19.08 -7.45 -31.59
CA PRO A 111 -19.90 -6.47 -30.89
C PRO A 111 -19.35 -6.24 -29.47
N VAL A 112 -19.10 -4.97 -29.14
CA VAL A 112 -18.63 -4.57 -27.80
C VAL A 112 -19.79 -4.02 -27.00
N GLU A 113 -19.92 -4.47 -25.75
CA GLU A 113 -20.90 -4.01 -24.78
C GLU A 113 -20.20 -3.40 -23.56
N SER A 114 -20.93 -2.61 -22.77
CA SER A 114 -20.39 -2.02 -21.55
C SER A 114 -20.54 -2.96 -20.35
N SER A 115 -19.52 -3.01 -19.50
CA SER A 115 -19.54 -3.71 -18.20
C SER A 115 -19.61 -2.76 -16.99
N LEU A 116 -19.90 -1.47 -17.22
CA LEU A 116 -19.91 -0.43 -16.19
C LEU A 116 -20.82 -0.74 -15.00
N LEU A 117 -21.95 -1.42 -15.23
CA LEU A 117 -22.95 -1.73 -14.19
C LEU A 117 -22.36 -2.47 -12.98
N SER A 118 -21.35 -3.31 -13.19
CA SER A 118 -20.73 -4.10 -12.12
C SER A 118 -19.84 -3.29 -11.16
N VAL A 119 -19.41 -2.11 -11.58
CA VAL A 119 -18.45 -1.24 -10.86
C VAL A 119 -18.97 0.20 -10.72
N LEU A 120 -20.26 0.42 -11.03
CA LEU A 120 -20.86 1.75 -11.09
C LEU A 120 -20.79 2.46 -9.74
N SER A 121 -21.00 1.74 -8.63
CA SER A 121 -20.95 2.28 -7.28
C SER A 121 -19.59 2.93 -6.98
N ASP A 122 -18.47 2.29 -7.32
CA ASP A 122 -17.13 2.85 -7.09
C ASP A 122 -16.89 4.14 -7.90
N HIS A 123 -17.36 4.18 -9.16
CA HIS A 123 -17.27 5.36 -10.01
C HIS A 123 -18.13 6.51 -9.48
N LEU A 124 -19.38 6.24 -9.10
CA LEU A 124 -20.25 7.25 -8.50
C LEU A 124 -19.64 7.79 -7.20
N ASN A 125 -19.11 6.92 -6.32
CA ASN A 125 -18.43 7.38 -5.11
C ASN A 125 -17.24 8.31 -5.41
N ALA A 126 -16.45 8.00 -6.44
CA ALA A 126 -15.34 8.85 -6.83
C ALA A 126 -15.79 10.24 -7.29
N GLU A 127 -16.85 10.31 -8.10
CA GLU A 127 -17.40 11.59 -8.62
C GLU A 127 -18.13 12.39 -7.53
N ILE A 128 -18.79 11.73 -6.58
CA ILE A 128 -19.39 12.37 -5.38
C ILE A 128 -18.27 12.92 -4.49
N ALA A 129 -17.21 12.13 -4.23
CA ALA A 129 -16.05 12.59 -3.46
C ALA A 129 -15.30 13.75 -4.13
N ALA A 130 -15.31 13.82 -5.46
CA ALA A 130 -14.76 14.92 -6.24
C ALA A 130 -15.68 16.15 -6.32
N GLY A 131 -16.94 16.05 -5.86
CA GLY A 131 -17.94 17.11 -5.90
C GLY A 131 -18.57 17.35 -7.28
N THR A 132 -18.40 16.43 -8.23
CA THR A 132 -19.01 16.50 -9.56
C THR A 132 -20.47 16.04 -9.54
N ILE A 133 -20.80 15.10 -8.64
CA ILE A 133 -22.17 14.64 -8.39
C ILE A 133 -22.56 15.07 -6.99
N SER A 134 -23.59 15.92 -6.87
CA SER A 134 -24.17 16.34 -5.59
C SER A 134 -25.64 15.98 -5.45
N SER A 135 -26.26 15.45 -6.51
CA SER A 135 -27.65 15.02 -6.51
C SER A 135 -27.90 13.76 -7.34
N LYS A 136 -29.06 13.11 -7.11
CA LYS A 136 -29.51 11.96 -7.92
C LYS A 136 -29.65 12.32 -9.41
N GLN A 137 -30.02 13.57 -9.72
CA GLN A 137 -30.12 14.05 -11.10
C GLN A 137 -28.74 14.11 -11.76
N ASP A 138 -27.73 14.64 -11.06
CA ASP A 138 -26.36 14.70 -11.59
C ASP A 138 -25.80 13.29 -11.85
N ALA A 139 -26.14 12.32 -11.00
CA ALA A 139 -25.75 10.92 -11.20
C ALA A 139 -26.41 10.31 -12.45
N MET A 140 -27.69 10.60 -12.70
CA MET A 140 -28.34 10.18 -13.94
C MET A 140 -27.68 10.85 -15.16
N ASP A 141 -27.43 12.16 -15.07
CA ASP A 141 -26.81 12.94 -16.13
C ASP A 141 -25.40 12.39 -16.43
N TYR A 142 -24.59 12.10 -15.41
CA TYR A 142 -23.29 11.45 -15.52
C TYR A 142 -23.37 10.15 -16.33
N ILE A 143 -24.34 9.29 -16.03
CA ILE A 143 -24.50 8.02 -16.77
C ILE A 143 -24.79 8.28 -18.26
N THR A 144 -25.48 9.36 -18.62
CA THR A 144 -25.76 9.67 -20.04
C THR A 144 -24.50 9.95 -20.88
N TRP A 145 -23.40 10.36 -20.25
CA TRP A 145 -22.10 10.58 -20.91
C TRP A 145 -21.31 9.29 -21.17
N THR A 146 -21.76 8.16 -20.62
CA THR A 146 -21.02 6.91 -20.68
C THR A 146 -21.29 6.12 -21.97
N TYR A 147 -20.35 5.24 -22.33
CA TYR A 147 -20.56 4.25 -23.38
C TYR A 147 -21.73 3.29 -23.05
N PHE A 148 -21.96 3.03 -21.76
CA PHE A 148 -23.09 2.23 -21.30
C PHE A 148 -24.42 2.80 -21.78
N PHE A 149 -24.68 4.11 -21.61
CA PHE A 149 -25.93 4.72 -22.05
C PHE A 149 -26.14 4.60 -23.56
N ARG A 150 -25.07 4.77 -24.36
CA ARG A 150 -25.12 4.57 -25.81
C ARG A 150 -25.50 3.13 -26.18
N ARG A 151 -25.00 2.14 -25.44
CA ARG A 151 -25.33 0.72 -25.67
C ARG A 151 -26.70 0.33 -25.14
N LEU A 152 -27.16 0.92 -24.04
CA LEU A 152 -28.49 0.69 -23.48
C LEU A 152 -29.59 0.94 -24.51
N VAL A 153 -29.48 2.01 -25.30
CA VAL A 153 -30.45 2.34 -26.35
C VAL A 153 -30.31 1.45 -27.59
N MET A 154 -29.09 0.99 -27.90
CA MET A 154 -28.81 0.19 -29.11
C MET A 154 -29.08 -1.31 -28.94
N ASN A 155 -28.95 -1.83 -27.71
CA ASN A 155 -29.16 -3.23 -27.39
C ASN A 155 -29.82 -3.38 -26.00
N PRO A 156 -31.07 -2.89 -25.83
CA PRO A 156 -31.73 -2.79 -24.53
C PRO A 156 -31.89 -4.16 -23.84
N SER A 157 -32.19 -5.21 -24.60
CA SER A 157 -32.41 -6.56 -24.07
C SER A 157 -31.16 -7.14 -23.39
N TYR A 158 -29.95 -6.74 -23.82
CA TYR A 158 -28.70 -7.16 -23.16
C TYR A 158 -28.60 -6.64 -21.73
N TYR A 159 -29.12 -5.43 -21.48
CA TYR A 159 -29.14 -4.79 -20.17
C TYR A 159 -30.47 -5.02 -19.42
N SER A 160 -31.27 -5.99 -19.86
CA SER A 160 -32.59 -6.30 -19.28
C SER A 160 -33.59 -5.12 -19.31
N LEU A 161 -33.48 -4.26 -20.33
CA LEU A 161 -34.46 -3.20 -20.60
C LEU A 161 -35.47 -3.68 -21.65
N GLU A 162 -36.77 -3.57 -21.34
CA GLU A 162 -37.86 -4.10 -22.18
C GLU A 162 -38.12 -3.23 -23.43
N ASP A 163 -38.12 -1.90 -23.27
CA ASP A 163 -38.37 -0.93 -24.33
C ASP A 163 -37.51 0.34 -24.18
N ILE A 164 -37.38 1.07 -25.29
CA ILE A 164 -36.55 2.29 -25.39
C ILE A 164 -37.37 3.58 -25.25
N SER A 165 -38.56 3.52 -24.65
CA SER A 165 -39.32 4.73 -24.38
C SER A 165 -38.59 5.60 -23.35
N HIS A 166 -38.76 6.92 -23.45
CA HIS A 166 -38.14 7.85 -22.51
C HIS A 166 -38.51 7.55 -21.05
N ASP A 167 -39.75 7.11 -20.80
CA ASP A 167 -40.22 6.74 -19.46
C ASP A 167 -39.50 5.49 -18.93
N SER A 168 -39.37 4.44 -19.74
CA SER A 168 -38.67 3.20 -19.33
C SER A 168 -37.17 3.41 -19.13
N ILE A 169 -36.51 4.19 -19.98
CA ILE A 169 -35.08 4.53 -19.80
C ILE A 169 -34.89 5.32 -18.50
N ASN A 170 -35.71 6.35 -18.25
CA ASN A 170 -35.61 7.15 -17.04
C ASN A 170 -35.86 6.30 -15.78
N LYS A 171 -36.88 5.42 -15.79
CA LYS A 171 -37.14 4.48 -14.70
C LYS A 171 -35.97 3.54 -14.46
N TYR A 172 -35.38 2.99 -15.53
CA TYR A 172 -34.23 2.12 -15.45
C TYR A 172 -33.03 2.85 -14.83
N LEU A 173 -32.66 4.02 -15.35
CA LEU A 173 -31.54 4.81 -14.84
C LEU A 173 -31.75 5.26 -13.39
N SER A 174 -32.96 5.72 -13.06
CA SER A 174 -33.32 6.08 -11.69
C SER A 174 -33.17 4.89 -10.74
N SER A 175 -33.68 3.70 -11.10
CA SER A 175 -33.52 2.49 -10.28
C SER A 175 -32.06 2.04 -10.13
N LEU A 176 -31.24 2.26 -11.16
CA LEU A 176 -29.83 1.93 -11.18
C LEU A 176 -29.04 2.87 -10.26
N VAL A 177 -29.29 4.17 -10.33
CA VAL A 177 -28.71 5.19 -9.46
C VAL A 177 -29.12 4.93 -8.02
N GLU A 178 -30.41 4.73 -7.74
CA GLU A 178 -30.89 4.41 -6.39
C GLU A 178 -30.22 3.18 -5.80
N ARG A 179 -30.07 2.11 -6.57
CA ARG A 179 -29.37 0.89 -6.10
C ARG A 179 -27.91 1.20 -5.75
N SER A 180 -27.21 1.88 -6.65
CA SER A 180 -25.78 2.17 -6.48
C SER A 180 -25.55 3.12 -5.29
N LEU A 181 -26.40 4.13 -5.10
CA LEU A 181 -26.33 5.02 -3.94
C LEU A 181 -26.65 4.29 -2.64
N ARG A 182 -27.64 3.40 -2.61
CA ARG A 182 -27.92 2.55 -1.44
C ARG A 182 -26.74 1.64 -1.10
N ASP A 183 -26.07 1.07 -2.11
CA ASP A 183 -24.88 0.24 -1.88
C ASP A 183 -23.73 1.06 -1.25
N LEU A 184 -23.56 2.32 -1.67
CA LEU A 184 -22.57 3.24 -1.10
C LEU A 184 -22.93 3.72 0.31
N GLU A 185 -24.21 4.00 0.56
CA GLU A 185 -24.72 4.35 1.88
C GLU A 185 -24.53 3.18 2.86
N CYS A 186 -24.84 1.94 2.44
CA CYS A 186 -24.56 0.72 3.20
C CYS A 186 -23.05 0.49 3.45
N SER A 187 -22.20 1.08 2.62
CA SER A 187 -20.74 1.07 2.79
C SER A 187 -20.20 2.26 3.60
N TYR A 188 -21.09 3.12 4.13
CA TYR A 188 -20.75 4.35 4.85
C TYR A 188 -19.98 5.36 4.00
N CYS A 189 -20.01 5.26 2.67
CA CYS A 189 -19.23 6.10 1.78
C CYS A 189 -19.87 7.46 1.53
N ILE A 190 -21.21 7.52 1.55
CA ILE A 190 -22.00 8.71 1.27
C ILE A 190 -23.12 8.84 2.30
N GLU A 191 -23.62 10.06 2.43
CA GLU A 191 -24.83 10.37 3.19
C GLU A 191 -25.82 11.08 2.25
N ILE A 192 -27.09 10.65 2.30
CA ILE A 192 -28.19 11.33 1.62
C ILE A 192 -28.89 12.19 2.67
N GLN A 193 -28.91 13.50 2.43
CA GLN A 193 -29.50 14.48 3.35
C GLN A 193 -31.02 14.28 3.52
N GLU A 194 -31.61 14.91 4.54
CA GLU A 194 -33.05 14.79 4.87
C GLU A 194 -33.99 15.19 3.71
N ASP A 195 -33.50 15.98 2.75
CA ASP A 195 -34.24 16.39 1.56
C ASP A 195 -34.36 15.28 0.49
N ASP A 196 -33.71 14.13 0.71
CA ASP A 196 -33.61 12.96 -0.19
C ASP A 196 -33.06 13.32 -1.60
N ARG A 197 -32.36 14.45 -1.70
CA ARG A 197 -31.85 15.02 -2.97
C ARG A 197 -30.37 15.30 -2.91
N THR A 198 -29.90 15.88 -1.82
CA THR A 198 -28.51 16.29 -1.65
C THR A 198 -27.70 15.10 -1.18
N ILE A 199 -26.61 14.81 -1.89
CA ILE A 199 -25.71 13.70 -1.64
C ILE A 199 -24.35 14.27 -1.26
N GLU A 200 -23.84 13.86 -0.10
CA GLU A 200 -22.55 14.31 0.41
C GLU A 200 -21.59 13.14 0.63
N PRO A 201 -20.30 13.29 0.29
CA PRO A 201 -19.31 12.26 0.53
C PRO A 201 -18.92 12.24 2.01
N MET A 202 -18.99 11.06 2.63
CA MET A 202 -18.43 10.83 3.96
C MET A 202 -16.92 10.61 3.88
N THR A 203 -16.24 10.66 5.03
CA THR A 203 -14.78 10.42 5.12
C THR A 203 -14.38 9.07 4.52
N TYR A 204 -15.17 8.02 4.76
CA TYR A 204 -14.96 6.69 4.18
C TYR A 204 -15.01 6.69 2.64
N GLY A 205 -15.95 7.42 2.04
CA GLY A 205 -16.05 7.55 0.58
C GLY A 205 -14.84 8.28 -0.02
N ARG A 206 -14.37 9.34 0.67
CA ARG A 206 -13.15 10.07 0.31
C ARG A 206 -11.91 9.18 0.41
N ILE A 207 -11.78 8.36 1.46
CA ILE A 207 -10.68 7.39 1.62
C ILE A 207 -10.71 6.37 0.46
N SER A 208 -11.89 5.80 0.15
CA SER A 208 -12.06 4.85 -0.96
C SER A 208 -11.58 5.45 -2.29
N SER A 209 -12.03 6.67 -2.59
CA SER A 209 -11.70 7.39 -3.82
C SER A 209 -10.21 7.71 -3.89
N TYR A 210 -9.63 8.25 -2.82
CA TYR A 210 -8.22 8.66 -2.76
C TYR A 210 -7.25 7.50 -2.99
N TYR A 211 -7.53 6.33 -2.41
CA TYR A 211 -6.67 5.15 -2.51
C TYR A 211 -7.06 4.20 -3.65
N TYR A 212 -8.07 4.54 -4.45
CA TYR A 212 -8.62 3.68 -5.51
C TYR A 212 -9.00 2.28 -4.99
N LEU A 213 -9.72 2.25 -3.86
CA LEU A 213 -10.23 1.03 -3.26
C LEU A 213 -11.72 0.87 -3.54
N LYS A 214 -12.16 -0.38 -3.58
CA LYS A 214 -13.57 -0.75 -3.70
C LYS A 214 -14.33 -0.38 -2.43
N HIS A 215 -15.56 0.12 -2.56
CA HIS A 215 -16.39 0.52 -1.41
C HIS A 215 -16.70 -0.66 -0.45
N GLN A 216 -16.67 -1.90 -0.92
CA GLN A 216 -16.79 -3.10 -0.09
C GLN A 216 -15.59 -3.28 0.85
N THR A 217 -14.38 -2.95 0.40
CA THR A 217 -13.17 -3.00 1.26
C THR A 217 -13.29 -1.98 2.39
N ILE A 218 -13.76 -0.76 2.10
CA ILE A 218 -13.95 0.28 3.12
C ILE A 218 -15.06 -0.11 4.11
N ARG A 219 -16.16 -0.68 3.63
CA ARG A 219 -17.20 -1.25 4.50
C ARG A 219 -16.61 -2.29 5.45
N MET A 220 -15.83 -3.23 4.91
CA MET A 220 -15.17 -4.27 5.71
C MET A 220 -14.21 -3.66 6.74
N PHE A 221 -13.49 -2.58 6.40
CA PHE A 221 -12.67 -1.85 7.35
C PHE A 221 -13.49 -1.24 8.49
N LYS A 222 -14.60 -0.55 8.18
CA LYS A 222 -15.50 0.01 9.20
C LYS A 222 -16.07 -1.08 10.11
N GLU A 223 -16.43 -2.24 9.54
CA GLU A 223 -17.05 -3.34 10.28
C GLU A 223 -16.05 -4.17 11.10
N ARG A 224 -14.77 -4.28 10.69
CA ARG A 224 -13.80 -5.18 11.32
C ARG A 224 -12.67 -4.50 12.08
N LEU A 225 -12.23 -3.30 11.69
CA LEU A 225 -11.21 -2.58 12.45
C LEU A 225 -11.77 -2.18 13.83
N ARG A 226 -10.91 -2.22 14.84
CA ARG A 226 -11.22 -1.84 16.22
C ARG A 226 -10.09 -0.99 16.77
N ALA A 227 -10.35 -0.31 17.89
CA ALA A 227 -9.34 0.49 18.59
C ALA A 227 -8.05 -0.29 18.89
N GLU A 228 -8.19 -1.59 19.15
CA GLU A 228 -7.09 -2.52 19.38
C GLU A 228 -7.35 -3.81 18.62
N LEU A 229 -6.37 -4.20 17.80
CA LEU A 229 -6.33 -5.48 17.14
C LEU A 229 -4.89 -6.00 17.19
N PRO A 230 -4.69 -7.30 17.49
CA PRO A 230 -3.37 -7.89 17.34
C PRO A 230 -2.94 -7.83 15.87
N ILE A 231 -1.63 -7.77 15.65
CA ILE A 231 -1.04 -7.63 14.30
C ILE A 231 -1.49 -8.76 13.35
N GLU A 232 -1.77 -9.94 13.90
CA GLU A 232 -2.27 -11.11 13.17
C GLU A 232 -3.70 -10.91 12.63
N GLU A 233 -4.57 -10.28 13.42
CA GLU A 233 -5.93 -9.92 12.99
C GLU A 233 -5.91 -8.75 12.00
N LEU A 234 -5.03 -7.76 12.19
CA LEU A 234 -4.83 -6.70 11.20
C LEU A 234 -4.34 -7.25 9.86
N LEU A 235 -3.46 -8.27 9.88
CA LEU A 235 -3.04 -8.97 8.67
C LEU A 235 -4.22 -9.69 8.01
N SER A 236 -5.14 -10.30 8.78
CA SER A 236 -6.37 -10.88 8.21
C SER A 236 -7.26 -9.81 7.58
N VAL A 237 -7.45 -8.66 8.22
CA VAL A 237 -8.21 -7.53 7.65
C VAL A 237 -7.59 -7.07 6.33
N LEU A 238 -6.26 -6.93 6.26
CA LEU A 238 -5.56 -6.60 5.02
C LEU A 238 -5.82 -7.63 3.91
N THR A 239 -5.72 -8.93 4.23
CA THR A 239 -5.79 -10.00 3.23
C THR A 239 -7.21 -10.27 2.72
N ASP A 240 -8.22 -9.89 3.49
CA ASP A 240 -9.63 -10.03 3.15
C ASP A 240 -10.18 -8.84 2.35
N ALA A 241 -9.33 -7.88 1.97
CA ALA A 241 -9.69 -6.79 1.08
C ALA A 241 -10.14 -7.29 -0.32
N GLU A 242 -11.16 -6.65 -0.89
CA GLU A 242 -11.78 -7.06 -2.16
C GLU A 242 -10.84 -6.90 -3.38
N GLU A 243 -9.79 -6.09 -3.25
CA GLU A 243 -8.70 -5.97 -4.23
C GLU A 243 -7.95 -7.30 -4.43
N TYR A 244 -8.00 -8.19 -3.45
CA TYR A 244 -7.37 -9.51 -3.51
C TYR A 244 -8.33 -10.61 -3.95
N ALA A 245 -9.63 -10.33 -4.10
CA ALA A 245 -10.62 -11.32 -4.56
C ALA A 245 -10.31 -11.85 -5.98
N GLU A 246 -9.51 -11.13 -6.76
CA GLU A 246 -9.09 -11.51 -8.12
C GLU A 246 -7.72 -12.19 -8.20
N LEU A 247 -7.04 -12.41 -7.07
CA LEU A 247 -5.77 -13.15 -7.09
C LEU A 247 -6.01 -14.57 -7.65
N PRO A 248 -5.23 -15.01 -8.67
CA PRO A 248 -5.48 -16.28 -9.32
C PRO A 248 -5.17 -17.44 -8.36
N VAL A 249 -6.11 -18.38 -8.27
CA VAL A 249 -5.90 -19.69 -7.64
C VAL A 249 -5.98 -20.74 -8.73
N ARG A 250 -4.83 -21.33 -9.10
CA ARG A 250 -4.72 -22.25 -10.24
C ARG A 250 -5.08 -23.68 -9.84
N HIS A 251 -5.27 -24.53 -10.84
CA HIS A 251 -5.57 -25.95 -10.61
C HIS A 251 -4.50 -26.61 -9.73
N ASN A 252 -4.92 -27.38 -8.71
CA ASN A 252 -4.09 -28.01 -7.67
C ASN A 252 -3.34 -27.06 -6.72
N GLU A 253 -3.55 -25.74 -6.78
CA GLU A 253 -2.92 -24.83 -5.82
C GLU A 253 -3.52 -24.95 -4.42
N ASP A 254 -4.71 -25.53 -4.26
CA ASP A 254 -5.31 -25.87 -2.97
C ASP A 254 -4.42 -26.81 -2.14
N GLN A 255 -3.85 -27.83 -2.80
CA GLN A 255 -2.89 -28.75 -2.16
C GLN A 255 -1.57 -28.06 -1.84
N LEU A 256 -1.07 -27.20 -2.74
CA LEU A 256 0.15 -26.42 -2.51
C LEU A 256 -0.02 -25.42 -1.37
N ASN A 257 -1.19 -24.77 -1.29
CA ASN A 257 -1.56 -23.86 -0.22
C ASN A 257 -1.66 -24.61 1.12
N SER A 258 -2.19 -25.83 1.13
CA SER A 258 -2.21 -26.68 2.32
C SER A 258 -0.81 -27.01 2.83
N VAL A 259 0.10 -27.41 1.93
CA VAL A 259 1.50 -27.70 2.30
C VAL A 259 2.23 -26.44 2.77
N LEU A 260 2.02 -25.31 2.10
CA LEU A 260 2.61 -24.03 2.49
C LEU A 260 2.13 -23.59 3.88
N ALA A 261 0.82 -23.73 4.17
CA ALA A 261 0.24 -23.38 5.46
C ALA A 261 0.89 -24.13 6.64
N GLN A 262 1.28 -25.39 6.46
CA GLN A 262 1.95 -26.17 7.51
C GLN A 262 3.34 -25.62 7.90
N GLN A 263 3.97 -24.82 7.04
CA GLN A 263 5.30 -24.24 7.26
C GLN A 263 5.25 -22.81 7.82
N LEU A 264 4.05 -22.23 7.94
CA LEU A 264 3.84 -20.84 8.28
C LEU A 264 3.29 -20.70 9.71
N PRO A 265 3.59 -19.57 10.39
CA PRO A 265 3.29 -19.42 11.81
C PRO A 265 1.79 -19.28 12.11
N LEU A 266 1.02 -18.60 11.25
CA LEU A 266 -0.40 -18.36 11.50
C LEU A 266 -1.25 -19.39 10.75
N GLN A 267 -2.12 -20.05 11.52
CA GLN A 267 -3.05 -21.05 10.99
C GLN A 267 -4.14 -20.37 10.17
N VAL A 268 -4.51 -20.99 9.06
CA VAL A 268 -5.62 -20.56 8.20
C VAL A 268 -6.69 -21.64 8.15
N ASN A 269 -7.92 -21.27 7.77
CA ASN A 269 -9.01 -22.22 7.65
C ASN A 269 -8.70 -23.28 6.57
N PRO A 270 -8.64 -24.58 6.91
CA PRO A 270 -8.32 -25.64 5.94
C PRO A 270 -9.33 -25.78 4.80
N HIS A 271 -10.55 -25.26 4.99
CA HIS A 271 -11.61 -25.30 3.97
C HIS A 271 -11.55 -24.15 2.96
N SER A 272 -10.61 -23.21 3.11
CA SER A 272 -10.50 -22.02 2.24
C SER A 272 -9.22 -22.00 1.41
N PHE A 273 -8.49 -23.11 1.27
CA PHE A 273 -7.25 -23.14 0.49
C PHE A 273 -7.43 -22.83 -1.01
N ASP A 274 -8.65 -22.88 -1.51
CA ASP A 274 -9.03 -22.46 -2.85
C ASP A 274 -9.41 -20.98 -2.95
N SER A 275 -9.46 -20.25 -1.83
CA SER A 275 -9.79 -18.82 -1.78
C SER A 275 -8.58 -17.95 -2.10
N ALA A 276 -8.82 -16.93 -2.92
CA ALA A 276 -7.85 -15.89 -3.26
C ALA A 276 -7.33 -15.14 -2.01
N HIS A 277 -8.21 -14.88 -1.03
CA HIS A 277 -7.84 -14.22 0.23
C HIS A 277 -6.94 -15.11 1.09
N THR A 278 -7.24 -16.41 1.20
CA THR A 278 -6.38 -17.36 1.93
C THR A 278 -5.02 -17.50 1.28
N LYS A 279 -4.98 -17.59 -0.06
CA LYS A 279 -3.71 -17.57 -0.79
C LYS A 279 -2.93 -16.28 -0.50
N THR A 280 -3.58 -15.12 -0.54
CA THR A 280 -2.97 -13.82 -0.23
C THR A 280 -2.36 -13.79 1.17
N HIS A 281 -3.11 -14.30 2.15
CA HIS A 281 -2.66 -14.43 3.53
C HIS A 281 -1.40 -15.30 3.66
N LEU A 282 -1.39 -16.48 3.02
CA LEU A 282 -0.22 -17.36 2.99
C LEU A 282 0.99 -16.73 2.30
N LEU A 283 0.79 -15.99 1.20
CA LEU A 283 1.87 -15.30 0.48
C LEU A 283 2.51 -14.20 1.32
N LEU A 284 1.72 -13.42 2.08
CA LEU A 284 2.26 -12.40 2.99
C LEU A 284 3.02 -13.03 4.16
N GLN A 285 2.48 -14.09 4.77
CA GLN A 285 3.18 -14.84 5.80
C GLN A 285 4.50 -15.43 5.29
N ALA A 286 4.51 -16.00 4.07
CA ALA A 286 5.72 -16.52 3.45
C ALA A 286 6.75 -15.42 3.16
N HIS A 287 6.29 -14.23 2.75
CA HIS A 287 7.12 -13.04 2.57
C HIS A 287 7.79 -12.60 3.88
N PHE A 288 7.03 -12.49 4.98
CA PHE A 288 7.57 -12.13 6.30
C PHE A 288 8.54 -13.19 6.84
N SER A 289 8.21 -14.47 6.65
CA SER A 289 9.02 -15.60 7.10
C SER A 289 10.23 -15.87 6.21
N ARG A 290 10.27 -15.25 5.02
CA ARG A 290 11.22 -15.55 3.93
C ARG A 290 11.22 -17.04 3.58
N ALA A 291 10.04 -17.66 3.62
CA ALA A 291 9.84 -19.07 3.33
C ALA A 291 10.05 -19.35 1.82
N PRO A 292 10.54 -20.55 1.45
CA PRO A 292 10.62 -20.94 0.05
C PRO A 292 9.22 -21.06 -0.55
N LEU A 293 9.02 -20.46 -1.72
CA LEU A 293 7.74 -20.55 -2.44
C LEU A 293 7.69 -21.82 -3.30
N PRO A 294 6.51 -22.46 -3.48
CA PRO A 294 6.39 -23.73 -4.21
C PRO A 294 6.86 -23.67 -5.66
N CYS A 295 6.58 -22.57 -6.36
CA CYS A 295 6.95 -22.38 -7.76
C CYS A 295 7.10 -20.89 -8.11
N SER A 296 7.55 -20.59 -9.33
CA SER A 296 7.75 -19.22 -9.83
C SER A 296 6.47 -18.38 -9.86
N ASP A 297 5.31 -19.02 -10.02
CA ASP A 297 4.03 -18.33 -10.13
C ASP A 297 3.65 -17.67 -8.80
N TYR A 298 3.88 -18.36 -7.67
CA TYR A 298 3.72 -17.79 -6.33
C TYR A 298 4.61 -16.56 -6.14
N GLY A 299 5.82 -16.57 -6.71
CA GLY A 299 6.71 -15.41 -6.68
C GLY A 299 6.18 -14.22 -7.48
N THR A 300 5.41 -14.46 -8.55
CA THR A 300 4.72 -13.39 -9.30
C THR A 300 3.50 -12.90 -8.52
N ASP A 301 2.71 -13.83 -7.98
CA ASP A 301 1.52 -13.52 -7.20
C ASP A 301 1.87 -12.71 -5.94
N THR A 302 2.96 -13.04 -5.23
CA THR A 302 3.46 -12.24 -4.09
C THR A 302 3.76 -10.80 -4.48
N LYS A 303 4.34 -10.56 -5.67
CA LYS A 303 4.61 -9.19 -6.14
C LYS A 303 3.32 -8.41 -6.36
N THR A 304 2.32 -9.03 -7.00
CA THR A 304 1.00 -8.42 -7.19
C THR A 304 0.32 -8.12 -5.86
N VAL A 305 0.45 -9.02 -4.87
CA VAL A 305 -0.07 -8.79 -3.51
C VAL A 305 0.60 -7.58 -2.86
N LEU A 306 1.94 -7.53 -2.85
CA LEU A 306 2.73 -6.45 -2.25
C LEU A 306 2.52 -5.09 -2.94
N ASP A 307 2.29 -5.11 -4.25
CA ASP A 307 2.01 -3.91 -5.05
C ASP A 307 0.73 -3.19 -4.60
N ASN A 308 -0.28 -3.94 -4.17
CA ASN A 308 -1.53 -3.41 -3.64
C ASN A 308 -1.48 -3.13 -2.13
N ALA A 309 -0.64 -3.85 -1.38
CA ALA A 309 -0.67 -3.84 0.08
C ALA A 309 -0.47 -2.43 0.69
N ILE A 310 0.43 -1.62 0.11
CA ILE A 310 0.75 -0.30 0.66
C ILE A 310 -0.45 0.65 0.64
N ARG A 311 -1.17 0.74 -0.48
CA ARG A 311 -2.35 1.61 -0.58
C ARG A 311 -3.49 1.15 0.34
N ILE A 312 -3.65 -0.17 0.48
CA ILE A 312 -4.66 -0.77 1.37
C ILE A 312 -4.33 -0.46 2.84
N CYS A 313 -3.07 -0.64 3.26
CA CYS A 313 -2.64 -0.27 4.61
C CYS A 313 -2.74 1.25 4.89
N GLN A 314 -2.46 2.10 3.89
CA GLN A 314 -2.63 3.54 4.05
C GLN A 314 -4.08 3.95 4.25
N ALA A 315 -5.03 3.29 3.55
CA ALA A 315 -6.45 3.45 3.80
C ALA A 315 -6.86 2.93 5.18
N MET A 316 -6.34 1.78 5.63
CA MET A 316 -6.57 1.27 6.99
C MET A 316 -6.10 2.28 8.05
N LEU A 317 -4.93 2.91 7.84
CA LEU A 317 -4.40 3.94 8.73
C LEU A 317 -5.33 5.16 8.79
N ASP A 318 -5.84 5.63 7.64
CA ASP A 318 -6.75 6.78 7.62
C ASP A 318 -8.12 6.46 8.23
N VAL A 319 -8.61 5.22 8.10
CA VAL A 319 -9.82 4.78 8.81
C VAL A 319 -9.57 4.76 10.33
N CYS A 320 -8.45 4.19 10.78
CA CYS A 320 -8.10 4.20 12.21
C CYS A 320 -7.91 5.64 12.72
N ALA A 321 -7.37 6.52 11.88
CA ALA A 321 -7.17 7.91 12.23
C ALA A 321 -8.47 8.70 12.34
N HIS A 322 -9.42 8.44 11.43
CA HIS A 322 -10.75 9.04 11.48
C HIS A 322 -11.51 8.65 12.75
N GLU A 323 -11.34 7.42 13.23
CA GLU A 323 -11.98 6.92 14.47
C GLU A 323 -11.18 7.27 15.75
N GLY A 324 -10.03 7.94 15.65
CA GLY A 324 -9.22 8.31 16.82
C GLY A 324 -8.48 7.15 17.49
N TRP A 325 -8.21 6.05 16.78
CA TRP A 325 -7.62 4.84 17.37
C TRP A 325 -6.10 4.83 17.33
N LEU A 326 -5.44 5.15 18.45
CA LEU A 326 -3.97 5.24 18.53
C LEU A 326 -3.29 3.89 18.31
N VAL A 327 -3.69 2.87 19.07
CA VAL A 327 -3.01 1.56 19.07
C VAL A 327 -3.13 0.88 17.71
N ALA A 328 -4.32 0.90 17.11
CA ALA A 328 -4.54 0.39 15.76
C ALA A 328 -3.70 1.15 14.72
N SER A 329 -3.63 2.48 14.80
CA SER A 329 -2.83 3.30 13.87
C SER A 329 -1.34 2.95 13.94
N LEU A 330 -0.77 2.82 15.14
CA LEU A 330 0.62 2.40 15.34
C LEU A 330 0.87 0.98 14.79
N SER A 331 -0.08 0.07 15.02
CA SER A 331 0.02 -1.31 14.54
C SER A 331 -0.04 -1.40 13.00
N VAL A 332 -0.85 -0.54 12.34
CA VAL A 332 -0.87 -0.44 10.88
C VAL A 332 0.45 0.12 10.34
N CYS A 333 1.05 1.11 11.00
CA CYS A 333 2.39 1.60 10.65
C CYS A 333 3.45 0.48 10.72
N GLN A 334 3.41 -0.34 11.77
CA GLN A 334 4.29 -1.52 11.90
C GLN A 334 4.04 -2.56 10.80
N LEU A 335 2.78 -2.80 10.44
CA LEU A 335 2.42 -3.69 9.33
C LEU A 335 3.03 -3.23 8.01
N VAL A 336 3.03 -1.92 7.74
CA VAL A 336 3.69 -1.33 6.56
C VAL A 336 5.19 -1.62 6.58
N GLN A 337 5.86 -1.46 7.72
CA GLN A 337 7.29 -1.78 7.85
C GLN A 337 7.58 -3.26 7.60
N MET A 338 6.73 -4.17 8.11
CA MET A 338 6.81 -5.61 7.86
C MET A 338 6.70 -5.95 6.37
N LEU A 339 5.76 -5.32 5.66
CA LEU A 339 5.56 -5.47 4.21
C LEU A 339 6.79 -5.02 3.42
N VAL A 340 7.37 -3.88 3.77
CA VAL A 340 8.53 -3.32 3.05
C VAL A 340 9.80 -4.12 3.31
N GLN A 341 10.08 -4.51 4.56
CA GLN A 341 11.30 -5.24 4.91
C GLN A 341 11.22 -6.76 4.69
N GLY A 342 10.01 -7.32 4.54
CA GLY A 342 9.78 -8.76 4.44
C GLY A 342 10.28 -9.48 5.69
N ARG A 343 9.77 -9.05 6.85
CA ARG A 343 10.11 -9.56 8.18
C ARG A 343 8.91 -9.46 9.12
N TRP A 344 8.88 -10.31 10.13
CA TRP A 344 7.92 -10.19 11.22
C TRP A 344 8.32 -9.09 12.21
N LEU A 345 7.34 -8.51 12.91
CA LEU A 345 7.60 -7.46 13.91
C LEU A 345 8.49 -7.95 15.07
N HIS A 346 8.35 -9.21 15.48
CA HIS A 346 9.11 -9.80 16.58
C HIS A 346 10.53 -10.26 16.17
N ASP A 347 10.88 -10.20 14.88
CA ASP A 347 12.25 -10.47 14.43
C ASP A 347 13.18 -9.30 14.83
N SER A 348 14.44 -9.59 15.18
CA SER A 348 15.43 -8.54 15.46
C SER A 348 15.63 -7.65 14.23
N SER A 349 15.64 -6.32 14.43
CA SER A 349 15.90 -5.35 13.35
C SER A 349 17.26 -5.55 12.68
N LEU A 350 18.23 -6.18 13.36
CA LEU A 350 19.53 -6.57 12.80
C LEU A 350 19.41 -7.52 11.60
N LEU A 351 18.32 -8.27 11.49
CA LEU A 351 18.05 -9.19 10.38
C LEU A 351 17.67 -8.49 9.07
N THR A 352 17.57 -7.16 9.09
CA THR A 352 17.46 -6.32 7.88
C THR A 352 18.82 -6.15 7.19
N LEU A 353 19.93 -6.30 7.92
CA LEU A 353 21.28 -6.18 7.37
C LEU A 353 21.53 -7.29 6.33
N PRO A 354 22.15 -6.96 5.18
CA PRO A 354 22.58 -7.97 4.21
C PRO A 354 23.42 -9.07 4.85
N HIS A 355 23.20 -10.32 4.44
CA HIS A 355 23.91 -11.53 4.90
C HIS A 355 23.71 -11.91 6.38
N VAL A 356 23.05 -11.09 7.19
CA VAL A 356 22.77 -11.40 8.59
C VAL A 356 21.54 -12.32 8.68
N GLU A 357 21.71 -13.43 9.39
CA GLU A 357 20.69 -14.47 9.60
C GLU A 357 20.50 -14.70 11.10
N LYS A 358 19.46 -15.46 11.48
CA LYS A 358 19.14 -15.71 12.89
C LYS A 358 20.31 -16.32 13.67
N GLN A 359 21.10 -17.17 13.01
CA GLN A 359 22.30 -17.78 13.60
C GLN A 359 23.42 -16.76 13.88
N HIS A 360 23.46 -15.61 13.21
CA HIS A 360 24.52 -14.60 13.38
C HIS A 360 24.25 -13.63 14.54
N LEU A 361 23.05 -13.65 15.13
CA LEU A 361 22.63 -12.68 16.16
C LEU A 361 23.49 -12.73 17.44
N TYR A 362 24.12 -13.87 17.75
CA TYR A 362 25.01 -13.98 18.92
C TYR A 362 26.26 -13.09 18.80
N LEU A 363 26.71 -12.76 17.59
CA LEU A 363 27.90 -11.92 17.36
C LEU A 363 27.71 -10.52 17.96
N PHE A 364 26.52 -9.95 17.77
CA PHE A 364 26.15 -8.62 18.27
C PHE A 364 26.03 -8.60 19.80
N ARG A 365 25.47 -9.66 20.39
CA ARG A 365 25.36 -9.80 21.86
C ARG A 365 26.72 -9.98 22.53
N LYS A 366 27.63 -10.74 21.93
CA LYS A 366 28.97 -11.06 22.47
C LYS A 366 29.91 -9.85 22.48
N TRP A 367 29.72 -8.89 21.58
CA TRP A 367 30.62 -7.75 21.43
C TRP A 367 30.63 -6.79 22.63
N SER A 368 29.63 -6.87 23.53
CA SER A 368 29.44 -6.01 24.71
C SER A 368 30.64 -5.91 25.70
N ASN A 369 31.70 -6.73 25.55
CA ASN A 369 32.78 -6.86 26.55
C ASN A 369 34.20 -6.45 26.12
N LYS A 370 34.39 -5.72 25.02
CA LYS A 370 35.74 -5.25 24.63
C LYS A 370 35.85 -3.73 24.68
N LYS A 371 36.31 -3.15 25.81
CA LYS A 371 36.86 -1.79 25.81
C LYS A 371 38.37 -1.76 26.03
N SER A 372 39.01 -0.95 25.19
CA SER A 372 40.25 -0.23 25.51
C SER A 372 39.90 1.03 26.34
N PRO A 373 40.74 1.48 27.29
CA PRO A 373 40.41 2.52 28.28
C PRO A 373 40.12 3.93 27.74
N SER A 374 40.23 4.19 26.44
CA SER A 374 40.25 5.54 25.87
C SER A 374 38.90 6.10 25.36
N ASP A 375 37.86 5.28 25.17
CA ASP A 375 36.58 5.73 24.56
C ASP A 375 35.55 6.14 25.64
N LYS A 376 35.62 7.40 26.09
CA LYS A 376 34.64 8.02 26.99
C LYS A 376 33.49 8.60 26.16
N GLY A 377 32.36 7.88 26.06
CA GLY A 377 31.12 8.42 25.48
C GLY A 377 30.26 7.44 24.66
N GLY A 378 30.78 6.28 24.23
CA GLY A 378 30.01 5.31 23.43
C GLY A 378 29.02 4.46 24.25
N TYR A 379 27.92 4.04 23.63
CA TYR A 379 26.95 3.08 24.18
C TYR A 379 27.64 1.81 24.70
N THR A 380 27.23 1.31 25.86
CA THR A 380 27.88 0.18 26.58
C THR A 380 26.95 -1.00 26.83
N GLY A 381 25.69 -0.93 26.40
CA GLY A 381 24.73 -2.02 26.55
C GLY A 381 24.88 -3.12 25.48
N PRO A 382 24.08 -4.20 25.59
CA PRO A 382 24.00 -5.22 24.56
C PRO A 382 23.42 -4.63 23.26
N VAL A 383 23.93 -5.08 22.12
CA VAL A 383 23.38 -4.68 20.81
C VAL A 383 22.22 -5.61 20.46
N GLU A 384 20.99 -5.11 20.61
CA GLU A 384 19.77 -5.88 20.33
C GLU A 384 19.08 -5.46 19.02
N GLY A 385 19.29 -4.22 18.59
CA GLY A 385 18.76 -3.66 17.36
C GLY A 385 19.74 -2.76 16.61
N ILE A 386 19.24 -2.18 15.51
CA ILE A 386 19.98 -1.24 14.67
C ILE A 386 20.43 0.02 15.45
N PRO A 387 19.59 0.69 16.26
CA PRO A 387 20.00 1.91 16.95
C PRO A 387 21.22 1.70 17.86
N GLU A 388 21.24 0.62 18.64
CA GLU A 388 22.37 0.27 19.50
C GLU A 388 23.62 -0.02 18.68
N LEU A 389 23.47 -0.74 17.57
CA LEU A 389 24.58 -1.04 16.66
C LEU A 389 25.17 0.24 16.05
N MET A 390 24.32 1.19 15.62
CA MET A 390 24.76 2.47 15.08
C MET A 390 25.51 3.29 16.13
N ALA A 391 24.98 3.34 17.36
CA ALA A 391 25.61 4.02 18.49
C ALA A 391 26.98 3.42 18.84
N VAL A 392 27.09 2.08 18.80
CA VAL A 392 28.34 1.35 19.02
C VAL A 392 29.38 1.66 17.95
N CYS A 393 28.98 1.62 16.68
CA CYS A 393 29.91 1.82 15.57
C CYS A 393 30.41 3.27 15.51
N GLY A 394 29.56 4.24 15.90
CA GLY A 394 29.92 5.67 15.88
C GLY A 394 30.40 6.14 14.51
N GLY A 395 29.86 5.58 13.43
CA GLY A 395 30.27 5.86 12.05
C GLY A 395 31.60 5.23 11.60
N ARG A 396 32.20 4.34 12.40
CA ARG A 396 33.49 3.68 12.09
C ARG A 396 33.28 2.25 11.56
N GLU A 397 33.65 1.99 10.31
CA GLU A 397 33.57 0.66 9.68
C GLU A 397 34.45 -0.37 10.37
N SER A 398 35.61 0.03 10.90
CA SER A 398 36.52 -0.88 11.61
C SER A 398 35.90 -1.50 12.86
N VAL A 399 35.08 -0.73 13.58
CA VAL A 399 34.35 -1.22 14.76
C VAL A 399 33.29 -2.22 14.32
N PHE A 400 32.51 -1.89 13.28
CA PHE A 400 31.53 -2.81 12.71
C PHE A 400 32.16 -4.11 12.20
N ALA A 401 33.28 -4.02 11.48
CA ALA A 401 34.03 -5.17 10.99
C ALA A 401 34.47 -6.07 12.14
N SER A 402 34.94 -5.51 13.27
CA SER A 402 35.33 -6.30 14.45
C SER A 402 34.19 -7.11 15.08
N VAL A 403 32.92 -6.75 14.82
CA VAL A 403 31.74 -7.51 15.26
C VAL A 403 31.56 -8.76 14.40
N LEU A 404 31.83 -8.67 13.09
CA LEU A 404 31.47 -9.68 12.09
C LEU A 404 32.64 -10.48 11.52
N GLU A 405 33.89 -10.05 11.76
CA GLU A 405 35.11 -10.62 11.17
C GLU A 405 35.31 -12.12 11.40
N GLN A 406 34.64 -12.70 12.41
CA GLN A 406 34.73 -14.13 12.73
C GLN A 406 33.99 -15.01 11.70
N GLU A 407 32.90 -14.53 11.13
CA GLU A 407 31.98 -15.32 10.29
C GLU A 407 31.79 -14.74 8.88
N PHE A 408 32.16 -13.48 8.66
CA PHE A 408 31.90 -12.76 7.42
C PHE A 408 33.19 -12.38 6.70
N ASN A 409 33.19 -12.47 5.38
CA ASN A 409 34.29 -11.98 4.56
C ASN A 409 34.21 -10.45 4.38
N HIS A 410 35.33 -9.83 3.94
CA HIS A 410 35.39 -8.38 3.73
C HIS A 410 34.32 -7.83 2.79
N SER A 411 33.91 -8.57 1.76
CA SER A 411 32.88 -8.11 0.83
C SER A 411 31.50 -8.07 1.50
N GLN A 412 31.14 -9.09 2.27
CA GLN A 412 29.89 -9.13 3.02
C GLN A 412 29.84 -8.05 4.09
N ILE A 413 30.94 -7.85 4.83
CA ILE A 413 31.06 -6.78 5.84
C ILE A 413 30.86 -5.41 5.17
N SER A 414 31.54 -5.15 4.06
CA SER A 414 31.42 -3.87 3.35
C SER A 414 30.00 -3.63 2.83
N GLN A 415 29.31 -4.67 2.34
CA GLN A 415 27.90 -4.56 1.92
C GLN A 415 26.96 -4.29 3.09
N ALA A 416 27.14 -4.97 4.22
CA ALA A 416 26.33 -4.76 5.43
C ALA A 416 26.60 -3.38 6.06
N TRP A 417 27.86 -2.94 6.09
CA TRP A 417 28.25 -1.60 6.51
C TRP A 417 27.67 -0.52 5.60
N SER A 418 27.71 -0.76 4.28
CA SER A 418 27.06 0.12 3.31
C SER A 418 25.57 0.25 3.60
N PHE A 419 24.85 -0.84 3.88
CA PHE A 419 23.45 -0.76 4.30
C PHE A 419 23.28 0.08 5.57
N LEU A 420 24.00 -0.25 6.65
CA LEU A 420 23.89 0.40 7.96
C LEU A 420 24.20 1.90 7.90
N SER A 421 25.28 2.29 7.22
CA SER A 421 25.71 3.70 7.09
C SER A 421 24.71 4.56 6.32
N HIS A 422 23.90 3.94 5.45
CA HIS A 422 22.88 4.64 4.66
C HIS A 422 21.52 4.74 5.36
N LEU A 423 21.26 3.97 6.43
CA LEU A 423 19.99 4.07 7.17
C LEU A 423 19.80 5.49 7.71
N PRO A 424 18.58 6.05 7.68
CA PRO A 424 18.37 7.43 8.11
C PRO A 424 18.54 7.57 9.63
N VAL A 425 19.41 8.50 10.05
CA VAL A 425 19.52 8.94 11.45
C VAL A 425 18.90 10.33 11.55
N LEU A 426 17.71 10.40 12.14
CA LEU A 426 16.99 11.64 12.35
C LEU A 426 17.16 12.14 13.77
N GLU A 427 17.48 13.42 13.88
CA GLU A 427 17.38 14.20 15.10
C GLU A 427 16.14 15.06 15.03
N LEU A 428 15.45 15.17 16.15
CA LEU A 428 14.17 15.83 16.26
C LEU A 428 14.24 16.99 17.24
N SER A 429 13.64 18.11 16.84
CA SER A 429 13.34 19.26 17.71
C SER A 429 11.90 19.68 17.51
N MET A 430 11.23 20.09 18.59
CA MET A 430 9.81 20.43 18.56
C MET A 430 9.54 21.82 19.14
N SER A 431 8.54 22.50 18.61
CA SER A 431 7.94 23.69 19.21
C SER A 431 6.42 23.63 19.08
N VAL A 432 5.70 24.25 20.01
CA VAL A 432 4.26 24.47 19.91
C VAL A 432 4.06 25.88 19.41
N LYS A 433 3.32 26.02 18.31
CA LYS A 433 2.88 27.29 17.77
C LYS A 433 1.42 27.50 18.09
N GLY A 434 1.06 28.66 18.61
CA GLY A 434 -0.33 29.01 18.88
C GLY A 434 -0.49 30.45 19.32
N TRP A 435 -1.73 30.81 19.67
CA TRP A 435 -2.06 32.08 20.28
C TRP A 435 -1.88 31.98 21.79
N TRP A 436 -1.15 32.93 22.37
CA TRP A 436 -0.90 33.00 23.80
C TRP A 436 -1.52 34.28 24.37
N GLU A 437 -1.85 34.24 25.66
CA GLU A 437 -2.38 35.42 26.34
C GLU A 437 -1.45 36.63 26.21
N GLY A 438 -1.98 37.73 25.65
CA GLY A 438 -1.25 38.99 25.45
C GLY A 438 -0.47 39.10 24.13
N ASP A 439 -0.34 38.04 23.35
CA ASP A 439 0.36 38.07 22.07
C ASP A 439 -0.55 38.57 20.93
N LYS A 440 -0.01 39.46 20.08
CA LYS A 440 -0.70 40.00 18.89
C LYS A 440 -0.59 39.11 17.65
N GLN A 441 0.22 38.07 17.71
CA GLN A 441 0.48 37.12 16.63
C GLN A 441 0.76 35.74 17.22
N GLN A 442 0.60 34.68 16.43
CA GLN A 442 1.04 33.35 16.86
C GLN A 442 2.55 33.33 17.11
N THR A 443 2.97 32.85 18.28
CA THR A 443 4.40 32.68 18.61
C THR A 443 4.71 31.21 18.89
N GLU A 444 5.98 30.83 18.73
CA GLU A 444 6.44 29.46 18.97
C GLU A 444 7.11 29.34 20.33
N ARG A 445 6.72 28.31 21.09
CA ARG A 445 7.37 27.92 22.34
C ARG A 445 8.12 26.60 22.14
N PRO A 446 9.45 26.54 22.34
CA PRO A 446 10.21 25.31 22.17
C PRO A 446 9.81 24.29 23.24
N LEU A 447 9.75 23.01 22.84
CA LEU A 447 9.53 21.89 23.74
C LEU A 447 10.86 21.21 24.06
N SER A 448 11.04 20.78 25.31
CA SER A 448 12.20 19.97 25.69
C SER A 448 12.00 18.53 25.19
N ALA A 449 12.87 18.08 24.28
CA ALA A 449 12.86 16.70 23.75
C ALA A 449 13.62 15.69 24.65
N VAL A 450 14.17 16.13 25.78
CA VAL A 450 15.02 15.32 26.67
C VAL A 450 14.20 14.85 27.88
N ARG A 451 14.46 13.62 28.36
CA ARG A 451 13.89 13.05 29.59
C ARG A 451 13.75 14.11 30.68
N VAL A 452 12.52 14.55 30.84
CA VAL A 452 12.14 15.59 31.79
C VAL A 452 12.14 14.99 33.19
N ASN A 453 12.68 15.73 34.14
CA ASN A 453 12.48 15.43 35.55
C ASN A 453 11.04 15.83 35.89
N LEU A 454 10.13 14.85 36.05
CA LEU A 454 8.68 15.07 36.27
C LEU A 454 8.32 16.00 37.45
N ARG A 455 9.30 16.33 38.30
CA ARG A 455 9.17 17.22 39.46
C ARG A 455 9.47 18.69 39.16
N ASP A 456 9.94 19.02 37.96
CA ASP A 456 10.31 20.38 37.57
C ASP A 456 9.19 20.99 36.72
N ASP A 457 8.46 21.97 37.27
CA ASP A 457 7.36 22.64 36.56
C ASP A 457 7.81 23.41 35.32
N SER A 458 9.11 23.76 35.19
CA SER A 458 9.65 24.44 34.00
C SER A 458 9.63 23.62 32.72
N SER A 459 9.31 22.33 32.83
CA SER A 459 9.27 21.39 31.72
C SER A 459 7.89 21.23 31.08
N TRP A 460 6.85 21.79 31.71
CA TRP A 460 5.48 21.73 31.22
C TRP A 460 5.18 22.94 30.34
N CYS A 461 4.64 22.70 29.15
CA CYS A 461 4.21 23.78 28.27
C CYS A 461 2.81 24.24 28.68
N GLU A 462 2.69 25.48 29.12
CA GLU A 462 1.40 26.12 29.43
C GLU A 462 0.62 26.36 28.14
N VAL A 463 -0.54 25.72 28.01
CA VAL A 463 -1.49 25.83 26.90
C VAL A 463 -2.90 26.11 27.46
N HIS A 464 -3.81 26.67 26.66
CA HIS A 464 -5.19 26.92 27.08
C HIS A 464 -6.09 25.72 26.76
N ALA A 465 -7.11 25.49 27.59
CA ALA A 465 -8.16 24.50 27.34
C ALA A 465 -8.99 24.84 26.10
N ASP A 466 -9.44 23.79 25.40
CA ASP A 466 -10.31 23.90 24.22
C ASP A 466 -9.79 24.90 23.18
N GLN A 467 -8.53 24.70 22.77
CA GLN A 467 -7.87 25.55 21.78
C GLN A 467 -7.02 24.72 20.83
N GLU A 468 -7.01 25.12 19.56
CA GLU A 468 -6.13 24.54 18.55
C GLU A 468 -4.69 25.07 18.70
N TYR A 469 -3.74 24.15 18.70
CA TYR A 469 -2.32 24.43 18.63
C TYR A 469 -1.68 23.63 17.49
N VAL A 470 -0.54 24.11 17.01
CA VAL A 470 0.22 23.45 15.94
C VAL A 470 1.58 23.02 16.48
N LEU A 471 1.80 21.71 16.56
CA LEU A 471 3.09 21.11 16.86
C LEU A 471 3.99 21.21 15.61
N GLN A 472 5.06 21.99 15.69
CA GLN A 472 6.10 22.06 14.68
C GLN A 472 7.18 21.03 15.00
N VAL A 473 7.33 20.04 14.13
CA VAL A 473 8.32 18.96 14.25
C VAL A 473 9.41 19.20 13.21
N SER A 474 10.59 19.61 13.67
CA SER A 474 11.79 19.74 12.84
C SER A 474 12.59 18.45 12.88
N LEU A 475 12.76 17.84 11.70
CA LEU A 475 13.51 16.62 11.46
C LEU A 475 14.81 16.95 10.72
N ARG A 476 15.96 16.60 11.31
CA ARG A 476 17.29 16.81 10.73
C ARG A 476 18.00 15.48 10.52
N ARG A 477 18.47 15.21 9.29
CA ARG A 477 19.25 14.00 8.99
C ARG A 477 20.74 14.23 9.27
N ILE A 478 21.28 13.52 10.26
CA ILE A 478 22.67 13.74 10.72
C ILE A 478 23.71 13.08 9.78
N ASN A 479 23.38 11.92 9.19
CA ASN A 479 24.32 11.13 8.40
C ASN A 479 24.32 11.44 6.88
N ALA A 480 23.78 12.58 6.45
CA ALA A 480 23.62 12.94 5.03
C ALA A 480 24.96 13.13 4.26
N GLY A 481 26.07 13.34 4.97
CA GLY A 481 27.39 13.66 4.40
C GLY A 481 28.14 12.50 3.72
N GLN A 482 27.71 11.25 3.90
CA GLN A 482 28.44 10.07 3.40
C GLN A 482 27.98 9.55 2.02
N GLN A 483 27.00 10.19 1.36
CA GLN A 483 26.29 9.61 0.20
C GLN A 483 26.60 10.27 -1.16
N ARG A 484 26.81 9.45 -2.21
CA ARG A 484 26.79 9.86 -3.64
C ARG A 484 25.38 10.29 -4.08
N VAL A 485 25.32 11.28 -4.98
CA VAL A 485 24.16 12.17 -5.22
C VAL A 485 22.87 11.51 -5.76
N SER A 486 22.92 10.37 -6.46
CA SER A 486 21.76 9.90 -7.26
C SER A 486 20.80 8.89 -6.61
N LYS A 487 21.10 8.34 -5.41
CA LYS A 487 20.26 7.33 -4.73
C LYS A 487 19.66 7.77 -3.39
N ARG A 488 19.69 9.08 -3.07
CA ARG A 488 19.46 9.55 -1.70
C ARG A 488 18.04 9.32 -1.15
N SER A 489 16.98 9.32 -1.98
CA SER A 489 15.59 9.22 -1.48
C SER A 489 15.04 7.81 -1.33
N LYS A 490 15.70 6.79 -1.88
CA LYS A 490 15.12 5.45 -2.01
C LYS A 490 15.43 4.60 -0.79
N ALA A 491 14.38 3.98 -0.23
CA ALA A 491 14.49 3.04 0.85
C ALA A 491 15.21 1.75 0.40
N GLN A 492 16.05 1.20 1.27
CA GLN A 492 16.72 -0.08 1.04
C GLN A 492 15.80 -1.24 1.41
N ALA A 493 15.02 -1.69 0.44
CA ALA A 493 14.03 -2.76 0.59
C ALA A 493 14.22 -3.83 -0.50
N PRO A 494 15.26 -4.69 -0.41
CA PRO A 494 15.62 -5.63 -1.48
C PRO A 494 14.57 -6.72 -1.73
N ARG A 495 13.62 -6.92 -0.81
CA ARG A 495 12.53 -7.89 -0.90
C ARG A 495 11.20 -7.26 -1.32
N PHE A 496 11.13 -5.94 -1.40
CA PHE A 496 9.95 -5.24 -1.89
C PHE A 496 10.06 -5.06 -3.43
N PRO A 497 9.01 -5.36 -4.21
CA PRO A 497 9.11 -5.41 -5.67
C PRO A 497 9.36 -4.06 -6.34
N LYS A 498 8.82 -2.98 -5.76
CA LYS A 498 8.89 -1.62 -6.30
C LYS A 498 9.92 -0.77 -5.56
N ALA A 499 10.55 0.16 -6.27
CA ALA A 499 11.39 1.15 -5.63
C ALA A 499 10.51 2.08 -4.78
N LYS A 500 10.73 2.09 -3.46
CA LYS A 500 10.01 2.92 -2.50
C LYS A 500 10.88 4.10 -2.07
N ASP A 501 10.30 5.30 -1.99
CA ASP A 501 10.95 6.44 -1.33
C ASP A 501 10.82 6.32 0.19
N GLU A 502 11.86 6.74 0.91
CA GLU A 502 11.83 6.81 2.38
C GLU A 502 10.79 7.86 2.81
N GLY A 503 9.94 7.48 3.75
CA GLY A 503 8.96 8.35 4.39
C GLY A 503 8.78 8.04 5.87
N TRP A 504 7.98 8.87 6.52
CA TRP A 504 7.74 8.84 7.96
C TRP A 504 6.28 9.14 8.27
N PHE A 505 5.77 8.49 9.31
CA PHE A 505 4.52 8.85 9.95
C PHE A 505 4.83 9.58 11.26
N LEU A 506 4.30 10.78 11.41
CA LEU A 506 4.23 11.49 12.69
C LEU A 506 2.86 11.20 13.28
N VAL A 507 2.82 10.43 14.36
CA VAL A 507 1.59 10.00 15.03
C VAL A 507 1.59 10.64 16.41
N LEU A 508 0.65 11.55 16.66
CA LEU A 508 0.45 12.22 17.93
C LEU A 508 -0.77 11.61 18.62
N GLY A 509 -0.61 11.18 19.88
CA GLY A 509 -1.71 10.63 20.64
C GLY A 509 -1.52 10.73 22.16
N GLU A 510 -2.58 10.45 22.89
CA GLU A 510 -2.59 10.34 24.35
C GLU A 510 -2.61 8.88 24.76
N VAL A 511 -1.53 8.40 25.38
CA VAL A 511 -1.36 6.97 25.71
C VAL A 511 -2.37 6.51 26.76
N GLU A 512 -2.67 7.35 27.75
CA GLU A 512 -3.59 6.98 28.85
C GLU A 512 -5.01 6.76 28.35
N ARG A 513 -5.50 7.62 27.45
CA ARG A 513 -6.82 7.51 26.81
C ARG A 513 -6.84 6.60 25.60
N ARG A 514 -5.66 6.23 25.08
CA ARG A 514 -5.49 5.48 23.82
C ARG A 514 -6.09 6.20 22.62
N GLU A 515 -6.12 7.52 22.71
CA GLU A 515 -6.72 8.40 21.74
C GLU A 515 -5.66 8.92 20.78
N LEU A 516 -5.95 8.83 19.49
CA LEU A 516 -5.13 9.43 18.45
C LEU A 516 -5.60 10.86 18.24
N LEU A 517 -4.66 11.79 18.35
CA LEU A 517 -4.94 13.21 18.17
C LEU A 517 -4.68 13.65 16.72
N ALA A 518 -3.59 13.19 16.11
CA ALA A 518 -3.26 13.54 14.73
C ALA A 518 -2.28 12.56 14.09
N VAL A 519 -2.36 12.43 12.75
CA VAL A 519 -1.39 11.71 11.93
C VAL A 519 -0.95 12.58 10.76
N LYS A 520 0.37 12.69 10.56
CA LYS A 520 0.96 13.40 9.42
C LYS A 520 1.98 12.53 8.70
N ARG A 521 1.82 12.42 7.39
CA ARG A 521 2.79 11.76 6.50
C ARG A 521 3.87 12.77 6.11
N VAL A 522 5.13 12.39 6.28
CA VAL A 522 6.31 13.18 5.90
C VAL A 522 7.13 12.38 4.91
N GLY A 523 7.51 13.00 3.79
CA GLY A 523 8.34 12.35 2.78
C GLY A 523 9.82 12.27 3.18
N TYR A 524 10.67 12.12 2.18
CA TYR A 524 12.12 12.02 2.36
C TYR A 524 12.72 13.26 3.04
N VAL A 525 13.40 13.05 4.17
CA VAL A 525 14.14 14.09 4.89
C VAL A 525 15.56 14.19 4.33
N ARG A 526 15.82 15.23 3.52
CA ARG A 526 17.13 15.43 2.88
C ARG A 526 18.20 15.90 3.86
N ASN A 527 18.00 17.10 4.41
CA ASN A 527 18.89 17.73 5.38
C ASN A 527 18.07 18.17 6.60
N HIS A 528 16.99 18.92 6.34
CA HIS A 528 16.10 19.46 7.34
C HIS A 528 14.70 19.58 6.73
N THR A 529 13.69 19.14 7.47
CA THR A 529 12.27 19.24 7.10
C THR A 529 11.48 19.62 8.34
N VAL A 530 10.60 20.61 8.23
CA VAL A 530 9.64 20.95 9.30
C VAL A 530 8.27 20.46 8.88
N ALA A 531 7.62 19.72 9.76
CA ALA A 531 6.26 19.24 9.58
C ALA A 531 5.37 19.85 10.66
N SER A 532 4.21 20.36 10.25
CA SER A 532 3.22 20.94 11.16
C SER A 532 2.09 19.94 11.39
N VAL A 533 1.79 19.69 12.67
CA VAL A 533 0.74 18.77 13.12
C VAL A 533 -0.22 19.56 14.02
N ALA A 534 -1.43 19.83 13.52
CA ALA A 534 -2.47 20.50 14.30
C ALA A 534 -3.09 19.52 15.31
N PHE A 535 -3.44 20.02 16.50
CA PHE A 535 -4.13 19.26 17.53
C PHE A 535 -4.94 20.21 18.44
N TYR A 536 -5.98 19.66 19.06
CA TYR A 536 -6.77 20.38 20.06
C TYR A 536 -6.37 19.96 21.47
N THR A 537 -6.39 20.93 22.39
CA THR A 537 -6.26 20.68 23.83
C THR A 537 -7.62 20.27 24.42
N PRO A 538 -7.62 19.49 25.53
CA PRO A 538 -8.85 19.07 26.17
C PRO A 538 -9.57 20.24 26.84
N GLU A 539 -10.88 20.14 27.03
CA GLU A 539 -11.70 21.14 27.72
C GLU A 539 -11.36 21.26 29.22
N THR A 540 -10.86 20.18 29.81
CA THR A 540 -10.59 20.11 31.25
C THR A 540 -9.16 20.51 31.56
N THR A 541 -9.00 21.43 32.51
CA THR A 541 -7.69 21.90 32.95
C THR A 541 -6.94 20.81 33.70
N GLY A 542 -5.61 20.81 33.59
CA GLY A 542 -4.77 19.81 34.23
C GLY A 542 -3.50 19.52 33.45
N LYS A 543 -2.74 18.55 33.97
CA LYS A 543 -1.49 18.08 33.37
C LYS A 543 -1.78 16.90 32.45
N TYR A 544 -1.39 17.02 31.18
CA TYR A 544 -1.56 16.00 30.15
C TYR A 544 -0.23 15.61 29.54
N ILE A 545 -0.07 14.33 29.21
CA ILE A 545 1.11 13.81 28.53
C ILE A 545 0.67 13.29 27.16
N TYR A 546 1.06 14.02 26.13
CA TYR A 546 0.91 13.54 24.76
C TYR A 546 2.21 12.87 24.32
N THR A 547 2.11 11.95 23.39
CA THR A 547 3.27 11.23 22.87
C THR A 547 3.31 11.36 21.35
N LEU A 548 4.43 11.87 20.85
CA LEU A 548 4.75 11.88 19.43
C LEU A 548 5.56 10.63 19.08
N TYR A 549 5.02 9.82 18.19
CA TYR A 549 5.72 8.72 17.56
C TYR A 549 6.19 9.14 16.16
N VAL A 550 7.48 8.96 15.88
CA VAL A 550 8.08 9.16 14.57
C VAL A 550 8.42 7.79 14.01
N MET A 551 7.55 7.28 13.15
CA MET A 551 7.64 5.93 12.63
C MET A 551 8.13 5.92 11.19
N SER A 552 9.08 5.05 10.86
CA SER A 552 9.47 4.89 9.46
C SER A 552 8.36 4.16 8.69
N ASP A 553 8.12 4.56 7.44
CA ASP A 553 7.23 3.81 6.55
C ASP A 553 7.94 2.65 5.82
N SER A 554 9.23 2.44 6.12
CA SER A 554 10.12 1.60 5.33
C SER A 554 11.00 0.68 6.18
N TYR A 555 11.45 1.09 7.36
CA TYR A 555 12.44 0.35 8.15
C TYR A 555 11.90 -0.05 9.52
N LEU A 556 12.27 -1.25 9.96
CA LEU A 556 11.96 -1.75 11.31
C LEU A 556 13.05 -1.28 12.30
N GLY A 557 12.63 -0.82 13.47
CA GLY A 557 13.52 -0.49 14.59
C GLY A 557 14.20 0.88 14.50
N LEU A 558 13.72 1.77 13.62
CA LEU A 558 14.15 3.19 13.57
C LEU A 558 13.10 4.14 14.17
N ASP A 559 12.03 3.59 14.73
CA ASP A 559 10.93 4.38 15.29
C ASP A 559 11.38 5.08 16.58
N GLN A 560 10.93 6.32 16.74
CA GLN A 560 11.27 7.17 17.89
C GLN A 560 9.99 7.58 18.62
N GLN A 561 10.09 7.80 19.93
CA GLN A 561 8.98 8.22 20.79
C GLN A 561 9.43 9.39 21.66
N TYR A 562 8.60 10.44 21.72
CA TYR A 562 8.85 11.63 22.52
C TYR A 562 7.60 12.04 23.29
N ASP A 563 7.73 12.20 24.61
CA ASP A 563 6.64 12.66 25.46
C ASP A 563 6.63 14.19 25.54
N ILE A 564 5.45 14.76 25.32
CA ILE A 564 5.15 16.19 25.31
C ILE A 564 4.29 16.46 26.55
N HIS A 565 4.84 17.27 27.46
CA HIS A 565 4.21 17.58 28.74
C HIS A 565 3.46 18.91 28.62
N LEU A 566 2.13 18.87 28.72
CA LEU A 566 1.26 20.03 28.57
C LEU A 566 0.55 20.34 29.88
N ASN A 567 0.60 21.58 30.33
CA ASN A 567 -0.23 22.08 31.43
C ASN A 567 -1.37 22.89 30.83
N VAL A 568 -2.57 22.32 30.85
CA VAL A 568 -3.79 22.92 30.31
C VAL A 568 -4.38 23.85 31.35
N THR A 569 -4.32 25.15 31.05
CA THR A 569 -4.84 26.25 31.85
C THR A 569 -6.26 26.64 31.42
N PRO A 570 -7.01 27.40 32.23
CA PRO A 570 -8.33 27.88 31.84
C PRO A 570 -8.32 28.57 30.47
N PRO A 571 -9.45 28.49 29.73
CA PRO A 571 -9.54 29.06 28.40
C PRO A 571 -9.29 30.58 28.42
N SER A 572 -8.55 31.06 27.42
CA SER A 572 -8.29 32.48 27.21
C SER A 572 -9.22 33.01 26.12
N ILE A 573 -10.19 33.85 26.51
CA ILE A 573 -11.13 34.50 25.59
C ILE A 573 -10.36 35.23 24.47
N SER A 574 -9.25 35.88 24.81
CA SER A 574 -8.41 36.59 23.83
C SER A 574 -7.77 35.65 22.79
N ALA A 575 -7.36 34.46 23.20
CA ALA A 575 -6.69 33.49 22.34
C ALA A 575 -7.69 32.71 21.46
N GLN A 576 -8.85 32.37 22.01
CA GLN A 576 -9.95 31.74 21.28
C GLN A 576 -10.51 32.64 20.17
N VAL A 577 -10.82 33.91 20.47
CA VAL A 577 -11.31 34.87 19.47
C VAL A 577 -10.31 35.04 18.31
N ASN A 578 -9.01 35.11 18.61
CA ASN A 578 -7.99 35.22 17.56
C ASN A 578 -7.90 33.97 16.67
N THR A 579 -8.20 32.79 17.23
CA THR A 579 -8.20 31.52 16.50
C THR A 579 -9.41 31.44 15.56
N GLU A 580 -10.63 31.72 16.06
CA GLU A 580 -11.86 31.74 15.26
C GLU A 580 -11.80 32.77 14.12
N VAL A 581 -11.23 33.96 14.38
CA VAL A 581 -11.04 34.99 13.36
C VAL A 581 -10.02 34.56 12.31
N SER A 582 -8.94 33.85 12.68
CA SER A 582 -7.99 33.33 11.69
C SER A 582 -8.60 32.24 10.80
N ASP A 583 -9.41 31.35 11.39
CA ASP A 583 -10.01 30.23 10.65
C ASP A 583 -11.04 30.73 9.65
N SER A 584 -11.91 31.65 10.07
CA SER A 584 -12.90 32.29 9.18
C SER A 584 -12.26 33.08 8.02
N ILE A 585 -11.10 33.70 8.23
CA ILE A 585 -10.33 34.35 7.15
C ILE A 585 -9.70 33.31 6.21
N SER A 586 -9.25 32.17 6.74
CA SER A 586 -8.67 31.10 5.94
C SER A 586 -9.70 30.41 5.05
N ASP A 587 -10.91 30.15 5.56
CA ASP A 587 -12.02 29.57 4.79
C ASP A 587 -12.45 30.49 3.65
N LEU A 588 -12.48 31.80 3.88
CA LEU A 588 -12.77 32.82 2.86
C LEU A 588 -11.67 32.95 1.77
N SER A 589 -10.47 32.42 2.01
CA SER A 589 -9.36 32.44 1.06
C SER A 589 -9.26 31.18 0.19
N VAL A 590 -10.00 30.13 0.55
CA VAL A 590 -10.04 28.82 -0.14
C VAL A 590 -11.36 28.62 -0.93
N SER A 591 -12.39 29.44 -0.65
CA SER A 591 -13.56 29.66 -1.51
C SER A 591 -13.25 30.62 -2.67
#